data_AF-A0A1Z8XQ11-F1
#
_entry.id   AF-A0A1Z8XQ11-F1
#
_cell.length_a   1.000
_cell.length_b   1.000
_cell.length_c   1.000
_cell.angle_alpha   90.00
_cell.angle_beta   90.00
_cell.angle_gamma   90.00
#
_symmetry.space_group_name_H-M   'P 1'
#
loop_
_entity.id
_entity.type
_entity.pdbx_description
1 polymer ?
#
loop_
_entity_poly.entity_id
_entity_poly.type
_entity_poly.pdbx_seq_one_letter_code
_entity_poly.pdbx_strand_id
1 'polypeptide(L)'
;MTKENIPTTIRPLFEAEQGESILASDKPEIVNRSAEAKRVIGRLSGIILEHRKASLDLGVELGLPELIIVLDALRDHAGGGLGSLNLTSDDEILTHCLNRLFEELVEEPSNILYVTPTGPDSTRYDAMEPSFWIECLDLLEKNIFPK
;
A
#
# COMPACT_ATOMS: atom_id res chain seq x y z
N MET A 1 10.42 1.33 -62.16
CA MET A 1 9.81 0.99 -60.86
C MET A 1 9.88 2.22 -59.97
N THR A 2 8.77 2.94 -59.91
CA THR A 2 8.55 4.14 -59.12
C THR A 2 8.47 3.78 -57.65
N LYS A 3 9.39 4.32 -56.84
CA LYS A 3 9.33 4.19 -55.37
C LYS A 3 8.19 5.07 -54.87
N GLU A 4 7.26 4.43 -54.17
CA GLU A 4 6.06 5.03 -53.60
C GLU A 4 6.43 6.10 -52.56
N ASN A 5 5.83 7.27 -52.70
CA ASN A 5 5.83 8.37 -51.73
C ASN A 5 4.98 7.94 -50.53
N ILE A 6 5.60 7.54 -49.43
CA ILE A 6 4.91 7.42 -48.14
C ILE A 6 4.96 8.81 -47.49
N PRO A 7 3.81 9.47 -47.23
CA PRO A 7 3.81 10.75 -46.52
C PRO A 7 4.15 10.49 -45.05
N THR A 8 5.38 10.80 -44.65
CA THR A 8 5.81 10.76 -43.26
C THR A 8 5.25 11.97 -42.53
N THR A 9 3.98 11.91 -42.12
CA THR A 9 3.42 12.88 -41.19
C THR A 9 3.14 12.19 -39.86
N ILE A 10 4.22 11.77 -39.19
CA ILE A 10 4.13 11.36 -37.79
C ILE A 10 4.03 12.66 -36.99
N ARG A 11 2.82 13.00 -36.52
CA ARG A 11 2.69 14.00 -35.45
C ARG A 11 3.38 13.45 -34.20
N PRO A 12 4.29 14.19 -33.55
CA PRO A 12 4.85 13.78 -32.27
C PRO A 12 3.72 13.67 -31.24
N LEU A 13 3.70 12.59 -30.46
CA LEU A 13 2.67 12.34 -29.44
C LEU A 13 2.73 13.35 -28.28
N PHE A 14 3.82 14.11 -28.18
CA PHE A 14 4.03 15.12 -27.17
C PHE A 14 4.51 16.39 -27.84
N GLU A 15 3.62 17.37 -27.99
CA GLU A 15 4.03 18.76 -28.00
C GLU A 15 4.33 19.09 -26.54
N ALA A 16 5.60 19.35 -26.24
CA ALA A 16 6.01 19.78 -24.91
C ALA A 16 5.49 21.21 -24.69
N GLU A 17 4.20 21.35 -24.39
CA GLU A 17 3.71 22.50 -23.68
C GLU A 17 4.39 22.49 -22.32
N GLN A 18 5.41 23.35 -22.17
CA GLN A 18 5.95 23.75 -20.88
C GLN A 18 4.88 24.59 -20.15
N GLY A 19 3.75 23.97 -19.82
CA GLY A 19 2.94 24.40 -18.71
C GLY A 19 3.69 23.95 -17.47
N GLU A 20 4.35 24.87 -16.78
CA GLU A 20 4.84 24.63 -15.42
C GLU A 20 3.67 24.05 -14.62
N SER A 21 3.72 22.75 -14.35
CA SER A 21 2.85 22.14 -13.37
C SER A 21 3.20 22.81 -12.06
N ILE A 22 2.33 23.71 -11.61
CA ILE A 22 2.32 24.18 -10.22
C ILE A 22 1.90 22.96 -9.42
N LEU A 23 2.84 22.03 -9.20
CA LEU A 23 2.71 21.02 -8.18
C LEU A 23 2.67 21.80 -6.88
N ALA A 24 1.45 22.08 -6.39
CA ALA A 24 1.26 22.60 -5.06
C ALA A 24 2.07 21.72 -4.12
N SER A 25 3.10 22.28 -3.49
CA SER A 25 4.01 21.60 -2.56
C SER A 25 3.33 21.24 -1.24
N ASP A 26 2.01 21.40 -1.17
CA ASP A 26 1.21 21.15 0.01
C ASP A 26 1.10 19.65 0.18
N LYS A 27 2.08 19.09 0.91
CA LYS A 27 1.93 17.80 1.58
C LYS A 27 0.55 17.83 2.25
N PRO A 28 -0.34 16.86 1.96
CA PRO A 28 -1.66 16.84 2.56
C PRO A 28 -1.52 16.83 4.09
N GLU A 29 -1.98 17.89 4.74
CA GLU A 29 -2.01 17.95 6.19
C GLU A 29 -3.13 17.01 6.66
N ILE A 30 -2.77 16.00 7.46
CA ILE A 30 -3.76 15.08 8.03
C ILE A 30 -4.58 15.85 9.06
N VAL A 31 -5.70 16.43 8.63
CA VAL A 31 -6.58 17.29 9.42
C VAL A 31 -6.93 16.66 10.77
N ASN A 32 -7.11 15.33 10.81
CA ASN A 32 -7.27 14.57 12.03
C ASN A 32 -6.47 13.27 12.00
N ARG A 33 -5.17 13.37 12.30
CA ARG A 33 -4.22 12.25 12.34
C ARG A 33 -4.70 11.07 13.19
N SER A 34 -5.36 11.34 14.33
CA SER A 34 -5.85 10.28 15.22
C SER A 34 -7.05 9.52 14.64
N ALA A 35 -8.03 10.24 14.07
CA ALA A 35 -9.18 9.59 13.43
C ALA A 35 -8.76 8.77 12.21
N GLU A 36 -7.81 9.30 11.44
CA GLU A 36 -7.27 8.61 10.27
C GLU A 36 -6.48 7.36 10.65
N ALA A 37 -5.63 7.44 11.69
CA ALA A 37 -4.93 6.27 12.21
C ALA A 37 -5.92 5.19 12.65
N LYS A 38 -7.00 5.55 13.36
CA LYS A 38 -8.06 4.60 13.74
C LYS A 38 -8.73 3.95 12.53
N ARG A 39 -9.01 4.72 11.48
CA ARG A 39 -9.60 4.22 10.22
C ARG A 39 -8.68 3.19 9.58
N VAL A 40 -7.40 3.53 9.43
CA VAL A 40 -6.37 2.67 8.83
C VAL A 40 -6.22 1.39 9.65
N ILE A 41 -5.96 1.51 10.95
CA ILE A 41 -5.80 0.36 11.85
C ILE A 41 -7.02 -0.56 11.83
N GLY A 42 -8.24 0.00 11.88
CA GLY A 42 -9.47 -0.79 11.84
C GLY A 42 -9.58 -1.61 10.56
N ARG A 43 -9.20 -1.02 9.43
CA ARG A 43 -9.17 -1.71 8.13
C ARG A 43 -8.12 -2.82 8.08
N LEU A 44 -6.88 -2.53 8.47
CA LEU A 44 -5.79 -3.52 8.51
C LEU A 44 -6.15 -4.69 9.43
N SER A 45 -6.73 -4.38 10.59
CA SER A 45 -7.22 -5.40 11.53
C SER A 45 -8.28 -6.30 10.89
N GLY A 46 -9.20 -5.72 10.10
CA GLY A 46 -10.21 -6.47 9.38
C GLY A 46 -9.61 -7.46 8.38
N ILE A 47 -8.67 -6.98 7.54
CA ILE A 47 -7.96 -7.81 6.55
C ILE A 47 -7.21 -8.94 7.25
N ILE A 48 -6.44 -8.63 8.31
CA ILE A 48 -5.71 -9.63 9.08
C ILE A 48 -6.65 -10.68 9.66
N LEU A 49 -7.77 -10.29 10.26
CA LEU A 49 -8.72 -11.24 10.86
C LEU A 49 -9.38 -12.15 9.83
N GLU A 50 -9.77 -11.60 8.68
CA GLU A 50 -10.33 -12.37 7.57
C GLU A 50 -9.29 -13.37 7.03
N HIS A 51 -8.07 -12.90 6.80
CA HIS A 51 -6.97 -13.73 6.32
C HIS A 51 -6.63 -14.85 7.31
N ARG A 52 -6.52 -14.55 8.61
CA ARG A 52 -6.32 -15.57 9.66
C ARG A 52 -7.39 -16.65 9.60
N LYS A 53 -8.66 -16.26 9.42
CA LYS A 53 -9.77 -17.21 9.32
C LYS A 53 -9.63 -18.09 8.07
N ALA A 54 -9.27 -17.52 6.92
CA ALA A 54 -9.06 -18.27 5.69
C ALA A 54 -7.87 -19.24 5.79
N SER A 55 -6.78 -18.84 6.44
CA SER A 55 -5.61 -19.71 6.65
C SER A 55 -5.91 -20.93 7.52
N LEU A 56 -6.85 -20.81 8.47
CA LEU A 56 -7.27 -21.95 9.30
C LEU A 56 -7.87 -23.09 8.47
N ASP A 57 -8.59 -22.78 7.39
CA ASP A 57 -9.15 -23.79 6.48
C ASP A 57 -8.04 -24.57 5.74
N LEU A 58 -6.83 -24.01 5.67
CA LEU A 58 -5.61 -24.63 5.13
C LEU A 58 -4.77 -25.34 6.21
N GLY A 59 -5.23 -25.35 7.46
CA GLY A 59 -4.50 -25.91 8.60
C GLY A 59 -3.34 -25.02 9.09
N VAL A 60 -3.29 -23.76 8.67
CA VAL A 60 -2.25 -22.80 9.08
C VAL A 60 -2.82 -21.87 10.15
N GLU A 61 -2.21 -21.89 11.33
CA GLU A 61 -2.50 -20.93 12.39
C GLU A 61 -1.53 -19.77 12.31
N LEU A 62 -2.01 -18.61 11.86
CA LEU A 62 -1.23 -17.38 11.89
C LEU A 62 -1.28 -16.77 13.29
N GLY A 63 -0.23 -17.02 14.06
CA GLY A 63 -0.05 -16.53 15.41
C GLY A 63 0.65 -15.18 15.47
N LEU A 64 1.08 -14.83 16.68
CA LEU A 64 1.83 -13.61 16.95
C LEU A 64 3.17 -13.55 16.21
N PRO A 65 4.01 -14.61 16.20
CA PRO A 65 5.28 -14.59 15.46
C PRO A 65 5.11 -14.35 13.96
N GLU A 66 4.11 -15.00 13.37
CA GLU A 66 3.78 -14.90 11.95
C GLU A 66 3.38 -13.47 11.56
N LEU A 67 2.56 -12.83 12.39
CA LEU A 67 2.12 -11.45 12.14
C LEU A 67 3.27 -10.44 12.29
N ILE A 68 4.22 -10.66 13.21
CA ILE A 68 5.40 -9.79 13.34
C ILE A 68 6.21 -9.78 12.04
N ILE A 69 6.41 -10.95 11.41
CA ILE A 69 7.13 -11.06 10.15
C ILE A 69 6.48 -10.18 9.06
N VAL A 70 5.15 -10.20 8.98
CA VAL A 70 4.40 -9.38 8.01
C VAL A 70 4.50 -7.89 8.35
N LEU A 71 4.38 -7.51 9.62
CA LEU A 71 4.49 -6.12 10.05
C LEU A 71 5.89 -5.55 9.76
N ASP A 72 6.94 -6.34 9.96
CA ASP A 72 8.31 -5.92 9.67
C ASP A 72 8.54 -5.73 8.16
N ALA A 73 7.99 -6.63 7.33
CA ALA A 73 7.99 -6.44 5.88
C ALA A 73 7.22 -5.18 5.44
N LEU A 74 6.07 -4.90 6.07
CA LEU A 74 5.29 -3.68 5.79
C LEU A 74 6.06 -2.41 6.18
N ARG A 75 6.83 -2.44 7.27
CA ARG A 75 7.71 -1.33 7.68
C ARG A 75 8.87 -1.11 6.70
N ASP A 76 9.49 -2.19 6.23
CA ASP A 76 10.52 -2.11 5.20
C ASP A 76 9.96 -1.50 3.91
N HIS A 77 8.81 -2.00 3.45
CA HIS A 77 8.10 -1.45 2.29
C HIS A 77 7.74 0.04 2.49
N ALA A 78 7.25 0.41 3.68
CA ALA A 78 6.97 1.81 4.04
C ALA A 78 8.20 2.70 3.89
N GLY A 79 9.38 2.20 4.27
CA GLY A 79 10.66 2.90 4.16
C GLY A 79 11.21 2.99 2.73
N GLY A 80 10.52 2.45 1.73
CA GLY A 80 10.97 2.38 0.34
C GLY A 80 11.76 1.11 0.01
N GLY A 81 11.79 0.14 0.91
CA GLY A 81 12.29 -1.21 0.66
C GLY A 81 11.32 -2.05 -0.18
N LEU A 82 11.69 -3.31 -0.43
CA LEU A 82 10.84 -4.24 -1.18
C LEU A 82 9.76 -4.89 -0.30
N GLY A 83 9.94 -4.90 1.03
CA GLY A 83 9.06 -5.61 1.95
C GLY A 83 9.27 -7.12 1.92
N SER A 84 10.53 -7.57 1.95
CA SER A 84 10.83 -9.00 1.93
C SER A 84 10.52 -9.67 3.28
N LEU A 85 9.69 -10.72 3.25
CA LEU A 85 9.40 -11.53 4.44
C LEU A 85 10.62 -12.38 4.82
N ASN A 86 11.07 -12.28 6.07
CA ASN A 86 12.13 -13.14 6.60
C ASN A 86 11.55 -14.49 7.05
N LEU A 87 11.42 -15.40 6.09
CA LEU A 87 10.84 -16.72 6.31
C LEU A 87 11.96 -17.73 6.60
N THR A 88 11.92 -18.33 7.78
CA THR A 88 12.85 -19.41 8.18
C THR A 88 12.20 -20.79 8.14
N SER A 89 10.94 -20.88 7.69
CA SER A 89 10.17 -22.11 7.70
C SER A 89 10.30 -22.87 6.37
N ASP A 90 10.47 -24.19 6.45
CA ASP A 90 10.36 -25.09 5.30
C ASP A 90 8.89 -25.36 4.92
N ASP A 91 7.92 -24.76 5.64
CA ASP A 91 6.50 -24.87 5.34
C ASP A 91 6.10 -23.90 4.21
N GLU A 92 5.88 -24.46 3.03
CA GLU A 92 5.46 -23.75 1.82
C GLU A 92 4.06 -23.14 1.95
N ILE A 93 3.15 -23.77 2.71
CA ILE A 93 1.76 -23.29 2.87
C ILE A 93 1.75 -22.08 3.78
N LEU A 94 2.49 -22.14 4.90
CA LEU A 94 2.69 -20.99 5.77
C LEU A 94 3.32 -19.82 5.01
N THR A 95 4.38 -20.10 4.25
CA THR A 95 5.06 -19.13 3.39
C THR A 95 4.09 -18.46 2.42
N HIS A 96 3.24 -19.25 1.75
CA HIS A 96 2.23 -18.72 0.85
C HIS A 96 1.23 -17.80 1.57
N CYS A 97 0.71 -18.21 2.73
CA CYS A 97 -0.22 -17.40 3.53
C CYS A 97 0.40 -16.06 3.93
N LEU A 98 1.67 -16.05 4.39
CA LEU A 98 2.34 -14.83 4.81
C LEU A 98 2.59 -13.86 3.65
N ASN A 99 3.05 -14.37 2.50
CA ASN A 99 3.21 -13.56 1.29
C ASN A 99 1.87 -12.96 0.85
N ARG A 100 0.82 -13.77 0.84
CA ARG A 100 -0.51 -13.32 0.41
C ARG A 100 -1.07 -12.26 1.36
N LEU A 101 -0.89 -12.40 2.67
CA LEU A 101 -1.30 -11.38 3.63
C LEU A 101 -0.52 -10.07 3.42
N PHE A 102 0.79 -10.14 3.19
CA PHE A 102 1.59 -8.96 2.87
C PHE A 102 1.08 -8.24 1.61
N GLU A 103 0.87 -8.99 0.52
CA GLU A 103 0.33 -8.46 -0.74
C GLU A 103 -1.02 -7.79 -0.52
N GLU A 104 -1.97 -8.44 0.16
CA GLU A 104 -3.30 -7.89 0.42
C GLU A 104 -3.26 -6.57 1.19
N LEU A 105 -2.31 -6.43 2.12
CA LEU A 105 -2.16 -5.21 2.91
C LEU A 105 -1.52 -4.06 2.11
N VAL A 106 -0.67 -4.36 1.13
CA VAL A 106 -0.02 -3.37 0.25
C VAL A 106 -0.88 -3.00 -0.96
N GLU A 107 -1.49 -3.98 -1.61
CA GLU A 107 -2.25 -3.82 -2.85
C GLU A 107 -3.54 -3.01 -2.65
N GLU A 108 -4.08 -3.00 -1.44
CA GLU A 108 -5.28 -2.24 -1.13
C GLU A 108 -4.97 -0.73 -1.08
N PRO A 109 -5.34 0.05 -2.11
CA PRO A 109 -4.82 1.41 -2.30
C PRO A 109 -5.23 2.35 -1.18
N SER A 110 -6.39 2.11 -0.56
CA SER A 110 -6.91 2.93 0.54
C SER A 110 -6.17 2.72 1.89
N ASN A 111 -5.23 1.78 1.94
CA ASN A 111 -4.29 1.60 3.04
C ASN A 111 -3.11 2.58 2.94
N ILE A 112 -2.70 2.92 1.71
CA ILE A 112 -1.47 3.67 1.42
C ILE A 112 -1.73 5.00 0.70
N LEU A 113 -2.98 5.34 0.40
CA LEU A 113 -3.39 6.59 -0.25
C LEU A 113 -4.36 7.39 0.62
N TYR A 114 -4.14 8.70 0.68
CA TYR A 114 -5.14 9.69 1.08
C TYR A 114 -6.07 10.00 -0.07
N VAL A 115 -7.32 10.25 0.29
CA VAL A 115 -8.37 10.64 -0.65
C VAL A 115 -8.79 12.07 -0.28
N THR A 116 -8.33 13.05 -1.07
CA THR A 116 -8.59 14.47 -0.82
C THR A 116 -9.64 14.98 -1.82
N PRO A 117 -10.84 15.40 -1.39
CA PRO A 117 -11.79 16.06 -2.28
C PRO A 117 -11.18 17.38 -2.79
N THR A 118 -11.05 17.53 -4.11
CA THR A 118 -10.51 18.76 -4.75
C THR A 118 -11.60 19.63 -5.39
N GLY A 119 -12.85 19.18 -5.36
CA GLY A 119 -14.01 19.88 -5.90
C GLY A 119 -15.30 19.10 -5.66
N PRO A 120 -16.45 19.57 -6.18
CA PRO A 120 -17.75 18.92 -5.99
C PRO A 120 -17.79 17.47 -6.52
N ASP A 121 -17.06 17.20 -7.62
CA ASP A 121 -17.04 15.90 -8.31
C ASP A 121 -15.61 15.37 -8.54
N SER A 122 -14.60 15.93 -7.88
CA SER A 122 -13.19 15.57 -8.11
C SER A 122 -12.47 15.23 -6.83
N THR A 123 -11.63 14.21 -6.93
CA THR A 123 -10.85 13.66 -5.82
C THR A 123 -9.42 13.43 -6.26
N ARG A 124 -8.47 13.86 -5.43
CA ARG A 124 -7.04 13.59 -5.60
C ARG A 124 -6.65 12.44 -4.69
N TYR A 125 -5.82 11.54 -5.22
CA TYR A 125 -5.19 10.49 -4.46
C TYR A 125 -3.75 10.90 -4.18
N ASP A 126 -3.40 11.04 -2.91
CA ASP A 126 -2.04 11.37 -2.48
C ASP A 126 -1.46 10.16 -1.75
N ALA A 127 -0.20 9.83 -2.01
CA ALA A 127 0.46 8.77 -1.23
C ALA A 127 0.50 9.14 0.26
N MET A 128 0.25 8.16 1.11
CA MET A 128 0.41 8.29 2.54
C MET A 128 1.86 8.60 2.87
N GLU A 129 2.07 9.52 3.82
CA GLU A 129 3.43 9.81 4.26
C GLU A 129 4.03 8.54 4.91
N PRO A 130 5.22 8.09 4.49
CA PRO A 130 5.88 6.91 5.05
C PRO A 130 5.91 6.89 6.58
N SER A 131 6.19 8.04 7.20
CA SER A 131 6.26 8.18 8.66
C SER A 131 4.91 7.91 9.34
N PHE A 132 3.80 8.34 8.73
CA PHE A 132 2.45 8.10 9.25
C PHE A 132 2.01 6.66 9.03
N TRP A 133 2.37 6.06 7.89
CA TRP A 133 2.12 4.65 7.66
C TRP A 133 2.82 3.76 8.70
N ILE A 134 4.10 4.03 8.99
CA ILE A 134 4.86 3.35 10.06
C ILE A 134 4.17 3.56 11.43
N GLU A 135 3.73 4.78 11.75
CA GLU A 135 2.97 5.03 12.99
C GLU A 135 1.70 4.18 13.08
N CYS A 136 0.96 4.02 11.98
CA CYS A 136 -0.23 3.18 11.94
C CYS A 136 0.12 1.71 12.18
N LEU A 137 1.22 1.20 11.62
CA LEU A 137 1.70 -0.16 11.85
C LEU A 137 2.11 -0.38 13.32
N ASP A 138 2.78 0.59 13.94
CA ASP A 138 3.18 0.51 15.36
C ASP A 138 1.96 0.54 16.31
N LEU A 139 0.91 1.29 15.95
CA LEU A 139 -0.35 1.30 16.69
C LEU A 139 -1.14 0.01 16.47
N LEU A 140 -1.13 -0.54 15.25
CA LEU A 140 -1.73 -1.83 14.93
C LEU A 140 -1.09 -2.94 15.75
N GLU A 141 0.24 -2.97 15.82
CA GLU A 141 0.98 -3.89 16.68
C GLU A 141 0.47 -3.76 18.13
N LYS A 142 0.48 -2.56 18.72
CA LYS A 142 -0.01 -2.41 20.11
C LYS A 142 -1.44 -2.90 20.35
N ASN A 143 -2.31 -2.85 19.34
CA ASN A 143 -3.70 -3.33 19.45
C ASN A 143 -3.83 -4.84 19.29
N ILE A 144 -2.99 -5.46 18.44
CA ILE A 144 -2.94 -6.92 18.24
C ILE A 144 -2.20 -7.61 19.39
N PHE A 145 -1.19 -6.93 19.96
CA PHE A 145 -0.32 -7.40 21.04
C PHE A 145 -0.54 -6.57 22.33
N PRO A 146 -1.72 -6.62 22.99
CA PRO A 146 -1.89 -5.95 24.27
C PRO A 146 -0.96 -6.58 25.31
N LYS A 147 -0.12 -5.73 25.94
CA LYS A 147 0.75 -6.12 27.06
C LYS A 147 -0.05 -6.52 28.29
#